data_AF-A0A7C0XAH0-F1
#
_entry.id   AF-A0A7C0XAH0-F1
#
_cell.length_a   1.000
_cell.length_b   1.000
_cell.length_c   1.000
_cell.angle_alpha   90.00
_cell.angle_beta   90.00
_cell.angle_gamma   90.00
#
_symmetry.space_group_name_H-M   'P 1'
#
loop_
_entity.id
_entity.type
_entity.pdbx_description
1 polymer ?
#
loop_
_entity_poly.entity_id
_entity_poly.type
_entity_poly.pdbx_seq_one_letter_code
_entity_poly.pdbx_strand_id
1 'polypeptide(L)'
;MKNFPPCLITWSTFLVIFILNLEVFAGAKLQNPQVKQVTTTVSGQVDLCLSCHKEKPDQTHGREVLGCAVCHMGNPLSGDKQRAHMGMVLNPGELRFADKTCGQLGCHPNEVTWVKNSLMATNRGIISTLRFYWEESHDHNEDLSVKMLKDTGMSSLALDYYRKLCASCHLWVERGSLPDFLARKGGGCTACHFVKDEETKLKDEKHPRIIKIIPMENCVLCHNRSGRIGLSYQGLFESEGYGTPYEEGDFSSQELIDGRFYRIFKDDIHHEKGMTCIDCHTQKEIMGDGERHAHFENQLEVTCRDCHDISKTLDIVIAAKKADKGTSVTSKSSSNRLEIPKQQIDQSPNPPSPPELNIHQKNDSFFLENKQNKKVHPLHAPDPISCMHPTHRRLSCQACHSKWVPQCYGCHIQMDMSKTQLDKVSINETPGLWKEFRSFIRYECPPLGILEHGKKEGKNPSEKTELQAKTSEVVILVPG
;
A
#
# COMPACT_ATOMS: atom_id res chain seq x y z
N MET A 1 -77.32 19.49 -29.62
CA MET A 1 -77.56 20.16 -28.32
C MET A 1 -76.88 19.39 -27.21
N LYS A 2 -75.76 19.91 -26.69
CA LYS A 2 -75.33 19.88 -25.27
C LYS A 2 -73.86 20.34 -25.23
N ASN A 3 -73.69 21.64 -25.00
CA ASN A 3 -72.42 22.26 -24.62
C ASN A 3 -72.21 22.04 -23.12
N PHE A 4 -71.04 21.53 -22.73
CA PHE A 4 -70.48 21.72 -21.39
C PHE A 4 -69.04 22.22 -21.55
N PRO A 5 -68.64 23.30 -20.87
CA PRO A 5 -67.28 23.83 -20.99
C PRO A 5 -66.31 23.06 -20.06
N PRO A 6 -65.06 22.79 -20.49
CA PRO A 6 -64.03 22.27 -19.63
C PRO A 6 -63.22 23.44 -19.06
N CYS A 7 -63.59 23.98 -17.89
CA CYS A 7 -62.77 25.05 -17.30
C CYS A 7 -62.72 25.11 -15.77
N LEU A 8 -63.27 24.12 -15.04
CA LEU A 8 -63.36 24.18 -13.57
C LEU A 8 -62.54 23.12 -12.82
N ILE A 9 -61.90 22.17 -13.52
CA ILE A 9 -61.17 21.05 -12.88
C ILE A 9 -59.65 21.29 -12.78
N THR A 10 -59.10 22.23 -13.56
CA THR A 10 -57.65 22.50 -13.58
C THR A 10 -57.20 23.48 -12.49
N TRP A 11 -58.06 24.41 -12.06
CA TRP A 11 -57.72 25.37 -11.01
C TRP A 11 -57.79 24.78 -9.60
N SER A 12 -58.72 23.86 -9.35
CA SER A 12 -58.89 23.19 -8.06
C SER A 12 -57.76 22.20 -7.77
N THR A 13 -57.24 21.50 -8.78
CA THR A 13 -56.07 20.61 -8.64
C THR A 13 -54.76 21.38 -8.40
N PHE A 14 -54.56 22.51 -9.07
CA PHE A 14 -53.41 23.39 -8.79
C PHE A 14 -53.47 24.00 -7.39
N LEU A 15 -54.65 24.42 -6.92
CA LEU A 15 -54.80 24.98 -5.57
C LEU A 15 -54.55 23.92 -4.48
N VAL A 16 -55.03 22.69 -4.66
CA VAL A 16 -54.79 21.59 -3.72
C VAL A 16 -53.32 21.18 -3.69
N ILE A 17 -52.64 21.14 -4.84
CA ILE A 17 -51.19 20.88 -4.89
C ILE A 17 -50.42 22.05 -4.25
N PHE A 18 -50.84 23.30 -4.46
CA PHE A 18 -50.18 24.46 -3.86
C PHE A 18 -50.39 24.53 -2.34
N ILE A 19 -51.59 24.17 -1.85
CA ILE A 19 -51.90 24.10 -0.41
C ILE A 19 -51.21 22.91 0.24
N LEU A 20 -51.15 21.74 -0.40
CA LEU A 20 -50.38 20.58 0.09
C LEU A 20 -48.87 20.88 0.12
N ASN A 21 -48.34 21.62 -0.86
CA ASN A 21 -46.95 22.07 -0.81
C ASN A 21 -46.73 23.11 0.30
N LEU A 22 -47.68 24.03 0.54
CA LEU A 22 -47.62 24.99 1.66
C LEU A 22 -47.68 24.30 3.02
N GLU A 23 -48.48 23.24 3.19
CA GLU A 23 -48.52 22.44 4.42
C GLU A 23 -47.26 21.59 4.61
N VAL A 24 -46.65 21.09 3.53
CA VAL A 24 -45.33 20.41 3.60
C VAL A 24 -44.21 21.39 3.97
N PHE A 25 -44.27 22.65 3.50
CA PHE A 25 -43.33 23.70 3.91
C PHE A 25 -43.60 24.24 5.33
N ALA A 26 -44.86 24.27 5.79
CA ALA A 26 -45.24 24.74 7.12
C ALA A 26 -45.09 23.65 8.22
N GLY A 27 -45.19 22.37 7.85
CA GLY A 27 -45.07 21.23 8.76
C GLY A 27 -43.64 20.74 9.01
N ALA A 28 -42.67 21.21 8.20
CA ALA A 28 -41.26 21.05 8.50
C ALA A 28 -40.90 21.98 9.67
N LYS A 29 -41.12 21.51 10.91
CA LYS A 29 -40.49 22.09 12.11
C LYS A 29 -39.00 22.23 11.80
N LEU A 30 -38.56 23.45 11.50
CA LEU A 30 -37.17 23.86 11.61
C LEU A 30 -36.79 23.60 13.06
N GLN A 31 -36.25 22.41 13.35
CA GLN A 31 -35.53 22.19 14.58
C GLN A 31 -34.40 23.21 14.55
N ASN A 32 -34.56 24.28 15.32
CA ASN A 32 -33.54 25.30 15.48
C ASN A 32 -32.26 24.58 15.92
N PRO A 33 -31.19 24.59 15.10
CA PRO A 33 -29.97 23.89 15.45
C PRO A 33 -29.45 24.52 16.74
N GLN A 34 -29.31 23.71 17.79
CA GLN A 34 -28.83 24.14 19.10
C GLN A 34 -27.32 24.40 19.09
N VAL A 35 -26.81 25.19 18.15
CA VAL A 35 -25.42 25.64 18.17
C VAL A 35 -25.36 26.86 19.08
N LYS A 36 -25.02 26.61 20.34
CA LYS A 36 -24.87 27.68 21.34
C LYS A 36 -23.66 28.59 21.07
N GLN A 37 -22.68 28.12 20.29
CA GLN A 37 -21.45 28.85 19.98
C GLN A 37 -20.88 28.41 18.63
N VAL A 38 -20.54 29.38 17.77
CA VAL A 38 -19.81 29.12 16.52
C VAL A 38 -18.40 28.69 16.88
N THR A 39 -18.01 27.49 16.44
CA THR A 39 -16.67 26.96 16.62
C THR A 39 -15.84 27.22 15.37
N THR A 40 -14.64 27.79 15.57
CA THR A 40 -13.65 28.04 14.51
C THR A 40 -12.37 27.31 14.83
N THR A 41 -11.71 26.79 13.81
CA THR A 41 -10.34 26.29 13.92
C THR A 41 -9.37 27.44 14.22
N VAL A 42 -8.15 27.10 14.64
CA VAL A 42 -7.04 28.04 14.83
C VAL A 42 -6.67 28.76 13.52
N SER A 43 -6.95 28.14 12.37
CA SER A 43 -6.78 28.74 11.05
C SER A 43 -7.93 29.68 10.63
N GLY A 44 -8.94 29.86 11.49
CA GLY A 44 -10.07 30.76 11.27
C GLY A 44 -11.21 30.17 10.43
N GLN A 45 -11.20 28.86 10.17
CA GLN A 45 -12.26 28.19 9.43
C GLN A 45 -13.40 27.80 10.38
N VAL A 46 -14.64 28.08 10.00
CA VAL A 46 -15.81 27.65 10.77
C VAL A 46 -16.00 26.14 10.59
N ASP A 47 -16.06 25.41 11.70
CA ASP A 47 -16.41 23.99 11.71
C ASP A 47 -17.31 23.68 12.92
N LEU A 48 -18.61 23.64 12.66
CA LEU A 48 -19.65 23.37 13.65
C LEU A 48 -19.70 21.90 14.09
N CYS A 49 -18.94 20.99 13.45
CA CYS A 49 -18.80 19.62 13.94
C CYS A 49 -18.26 19.64 15.38
N LEU A 50 -17.32 20.55 15.68
CA LEU A 50 -16.68 20.71 16.98
C LEU A 50 -17.66 21.10 18.10
N SER A 51 -18.84 21.62 17.76
CA SER A 51 -19.89 21.99 18.73
C SER A 51 -20.59 20.77 19.34
N CYS A 52 -20.59 19.63 18.63
CA CYS A 52 -21.25 18.39 19.05
C CYS A 52 -20.24 17.26 19.32
N HIS A 53 -19.20 17.16 18.51
CA HIS A 53 -18.21 16.09 18.53
C HIS A 53 -17.02 16.42 19.44
N LYS A 54 -16.50 15.43 20.17
CA LYS A 54 -15.42 15.54 21.17
C LYS A 54 -14.18 14.70 20.84
N GLU A 55 -14.25 13.94 19.76
CA GLU A 55 -13.22 13.04 19.28
C GLU A 55 -11.91 13.79 19.03
N LYS A 56 -10.79 13.17 19.41
CA LYS A 56 -9.45 13.74 19.28
C LYS A 56 -8.62 12.92 18.30
N PRO A 57 -8.38 13.42 17.07
CA PRO A 57 -7.44 12.80 16.13
C PRO A 57 -6.00 12.92 16.63
N ASP A 58 -5.04 12.36 15.87
CA ASP A 58 -3.63 12.49 16.20
C ASP A 58 -3.17 13.96 16.22
N GLN A 59 -2.04 14.21 16.88
CA GLN A 59 -1.53 15.57 17.09
C GLN A 59 -1.27 16.34 15.78
N THR A 60 -0.86 15.65 14.72
CA THR A 60 -0.51 16.29 13.44
C THR A 60 -1.78 16.72 12.70
N HIS A 61 -2.84 15.92 12.80
CA HIS A 61 -4.15 16.21 12.19
C HIS A 61 -5.15 16.75 13.22
N GLY A 62 -4.67 17.57 14.17
CA GLY A 62 -5.49 18.08 15.27
C GLY A 62 -6.75 18.81 14.79
N ARG A 63 -7.91 18.40 15.32
CA ARG A 63 -9.23 18.97 14.99
C ARG A 63 -9.33 20.49 15.20
N GLU A 64 -8.58 21.02 16.15
CA GLU A 64 -8.55 22.45 16.45
C GLU A 64 -7.86 23.24 15.33
N VAL A 65 -6.98 22.61 14.54
CA VAL A 65 -6.24 23.26 13.46
C VAL A 65 -6.93 23.06 12.11
N LEU A 66 -7.33 21.83 11.81
CA LEU A 66 -7.89 21.45 10.51
C LEU A 66 -9.42 21.45 10.48
N GLY A 67 -10.09 21.24 11.61
CA GLY A 67 -11.51 20.88 11.61
C GLY A 67 -11.74 19.41 11.22
N CYS A 68 -12.96 18.93 11.44
CA CYS A 68 -13.40 17.60 11.07
C CYS A 68 -13.72 17.50 9.58
N ALA A 69 -14.33 18.55 9.02
CA ALA A 69 -14.86 18.53 7.65
C ALA A 69 -13.77 18.51 6.57
N VAL A 70 -12.53 18.92 6.89
CA VAL A 70 -11.39 18.81 5.96
C VAL A 70 -11.10 17.36 5.59
N CYS A 71 -11.23 16.44 6.55
CA CYS A 71 -11.07 15.01 6.29
C CYS A 71 -12.41 14.35 5.98
N HIS A 72 -13.40 14.52 6.86
CA HIS A 72 -14.67 13.79 6.78
C HIS A 72 -15.69 14.42 5.86
N MET A 73 -15.38 15.54 5.19
CA MET A 73 -16.29 16.28 4.32
C MET A 73 -17.56 16.72 5.09
N GLY A 74 -18.72 16.75 4.43
CA GLY A 74 -19.96 17.24 5.04
C GLY A 74 -20.11 18.77 4.98
N ASN A 75 -21.09 19.29 5.71
CA ASN A 75 -21.37 20.71 5.80
C ASN A 75 -20.93 21.27 7.17
N PRO A 76 -19.74 21.86 7.28
CA PRO A 76 -19.23 22.40 8.54
C PRO A 76 -19.99 23.64 9.03
N LEU A 77 -20.88 24.23 8.22
CA LEU A 77 -21.63 25.44 8.55
C LEU A 77 -23.03 25.15 9.10
N SER A 78 -23.40 23.88 9.21
CA SER A 78 -24.72 23.47 9.73
C SER A 78 -24.59 22.83 11.10
N GLY A 79 -25.40 23.30 12.05
CA GLY A 79 -25.63 22.61 13.32
C GLY A 79 -26.74 21.56 13.29
N ASP A 80 -27.51 21.50 12.19
CA ASP A 80 -28.52 20.47 12.01
C ASP A 80 -27.84 19.15 11.62
N LYS A 81 -28.21 18.06 12.31
CA LYS A 81 -27.58 16.74 12.13
C LYS A 81 -27.66 16.27 10.68
N GLN A 82 -28.82 16.35 10.04
CA GLN A 82 -28.97 15.78 8.69
C GLN A 82 -28.18 16.60 7.67
N ARG A 83 -28.26 17.93 7.75
CA ARG A 83 -27.52 18.82 6.84
C ARG A 83 -26.02 18.78 7.07
N ALA A 84 -25.56 18.69 8.32
CA ALA A 84 -24.14 18.61 8.66
C ALA A 84 -23.49 17.35 8.09
N HIS A 85 -24.15 16.19 8.25
CA HIS A 85 -23.62 14.90 7.80
C HIS A 85 -23.83 14.61 6.31
N MET A 86 -24.54 15.48 5.58
CA MET A 86 -24.81 15.28 4.16
C MET A 86 -23.50 15.31 3.36
N GLY A 87 -23.18 14.20 2.70
CA GLY A 87 -21.95 14.07 1.91
C GLY A 87 -20.69 13.82 2.74
N MET A 88 -20.81 13.47 4.03
CA MET A 88 -19.66 13.04 4.81
C MET A 88 -19.11 11.70 4.32
N VAL A 89 -17.80 11.52 4.50
CA VAL A 89 -17.08 10.29 4.23
C VAL A 89 -16.52 9.72 5.54
N LEU A 90 -16.73 8.42 5.76
CA LEU A 90 -16.28 7.76 6.99
C LEU A 90 -14.77 7.53 6.97
N ASN A 91 -14.24 7.04 5.85
CA ASN A 91 -12.82 6.79 5.67
C ASN A 91 -12.23 7.78 4.65
N PRO A 92 -11.58 8.86 5.13
CA PRO A 92 -11.05 9.89 4.25
C PRO A 92 -9.82 9.43 3.46
N GLY A 93 -9.14 8.34 3.86
CA GLY A 93 -7.94 7.86 3.18
C GLY A 93 -8.21 6.94 1.99
N GLU A 94 -9.46 6.60 1.71
CA GLU A 94 -9.81 5.82 0.52
C GLU A 94 -9.46 6.56 -0.77
N LEU A 95 -8.88 5.85 -1.74
CA LEU A 95 -8.40 6.46 -2.98
C LEU A 95 -9.49 7.17 -3.82
N ARG A 96 -10.78 6.82 -3.61
CA ARG A 96 -11.92 7.51 -4.25
C ARG A 96 -12.19 8.90 -3.67
N PHE A 97 -11.73 9.17 -2.44
CA PHE A 97 -11.87 10.46 -1.76
C PHE A 97 -10.55 11.18 -1.57
N ALA A 98 -9.42 10.46 -1.64
CA ALA A 98 -8.09 10.95 -1.32
C ALA A 98 -7.72 12.28 -1.98
N ASP A 99 -8.12 12.56 -3.22
CA ASP A 99 -7.84 13.87 -3.86
C ASP A 99 -8.52 15.04 -3.15
N LYS A 100 -9.71 14.79 -2.58
CA LYS A 100 -10.54 15.78 -1.88
C LYS A 100 -10.24 15.85 -0.39
N THR A 101 -9.41 14.95 0.14
CA THR A 101 -9.08 14.87 1.56
C THR A 101 -7.57 15.04 1.74
N CYS A 102 -6.79 13.96 1.65
CA CYS A 102 -5.35 13.95 1.82
C CYS A 102 -4.60 14.74 0.74
N GLY A 103 -5.16 14.82 -0.47
CA GLY A 103 -4.53 15.39 -1.66
C GLY A 103 -4.84 16.87 -1.88
N GLN A 104 -5.49 17.54 -0.93
CA GLN A 104 -5.71 18.98 -1.01
C GLN A 104 -4.38 19.76 -0.98
N LEU A 105 -4.41 20.98 -1.54
CA LEU A 105 -3.26 21.88 -1.48
C LEU A 105 -2.87 22.16 -0.02
N GLY A 106 -1.58 22.02 0.31
CA GLY A 106 -1.09 22.14 1.68
C GLY A 106 -1.14 20.86 2.51
N CYS A 107 -1.60 19.74 1.92
CA CYS A 107 -1.57 18.41 2.52
C CYS A 107 -0.55 17.51 1.78
N HIS A 108 -1.01 16.40 1.18
CA HIS A 108 -0.22 15.36 0.52
C HIS A 108 -0.63 15.12 -0.95
N PRO A 109 -0.66 16.16 -1.82
CA PRO A 109 -1.12 16.02 -3.20
C PRO A 109 -0.26 15.06 -4.03
N ASN A 110 1.06 15.09 -3.83
CA ASN A 110 1.99 14.24 -4.58
C ASN A 110 1.85 12.78 -4.17
N GLU A 111 1.81 12.51 -2.86
CA GLU A 111 1.69 11.15 -2.33
C GLU A 111 0.38 10.50 -2.78
N VAL A 112 -0.71 11.26 -2.88
CA VAL A 112 -1.98 10.73 -3.41
C VAL A 112 -1.82 10.28 -4.87
N THR A 113 -1.14 11.08 -5.70
CA THR A 113 -0.83 10.69 -7.09
C THR A 113 0.09 9.47 -7.14
N TRP A 114 1.15 9.45 -6.33
CA TRP A 114 2.10 8.35 -6.26
C TRP A 114 1.41 7.04 -5.90
N VAL A 115 0.62 7.04 -4.81
CA VAL A 115 -0.06 5.85 -4.32
C VAL A 115 -1.01 5.29 -5.38
N LYS A 116 -1.72 6.14 -6.12
CA LYS A 116 -2.62 5.70 -7.19
C LYS A 116 -1.90 5.04 -8.37
N ASN A 117 -0.65 5.44 -8.62
CA ASN A 117 0.20 4.89 -9.69
C ASN A 117 0.99 3.65 -9.23
N SER A 118 1.14 3.45 -7.91
CA SER A 118 1.87 2.32 -7.33
C SER A 118 1.33 0.95 -7.75
N LEU A 119 2.20 -0.07 -7.70
CA LEU A 119 1.82 -1.45 -7.93
C LEU A 119 0.78 -1.98 -6.95
N MET A 120 0.76 -1.51 -5.69
CA MET A 120 -0.26 -1.92 -4.71
C MET A 120 -1.65 -1.38 -5.03
N ALA A 121 -1.76 -0.20 -5.66
CA ALA A 121 -3.05 0.31 -6.11
C ALA A 121 -3.47 -0.29 -7.45
N THR A 122 -2.54 -0.44 -8.39
CA THR A 122 -2.85 -0.86 -9.75
C THR A 122 -2.94 -2.38 -9.92
N ASN A 123 -2.15 -3.14 -9.15
CA ASN A 123 -1.84 -4.56 -9.33
C ASN A 123 -1.50 -4.95 -10.79
N ARG A 124 -0.98 -4.00 -11.59
CA ARG A 124 -0.78 -4.21 -13.03
C ARG A 124 0.13 -5.37 -13.35
N GLY A 125 1.25 -5.54 -12.62
CA GLY A 125 2.16 -6.66 -12.83
C GLY A 125 1.50 -8.02 -12.57
N ILE A 126 0.68 -8.13 -11.51
CA ILE A 126 -0.07 -9.37 -11.26
C ILE A 126 -1.05 -9.65 -12.41
N ILE A 127 -1.77 -8.61 -12.86
CA ILE A 127 -2.77 -8.75 -13.92
C ILE A 127 -2.13 -9.12 -15.26
N SER A 128 -1.06 -8.41 -15.68
CA SER A 128 -0.40 -8.63 -16.96
C SER A 128 0.29 -9.99 -17.01
N THR A 129 1.03 -10.37 -15.97
CA THR A 129 1.68 -11.69 -15.88
C THR A 129 0.65 -12.81 -15.94
N LEU A 130 -0.46 -12.68 -15.23
CA LEU A 130 -1.50 -13.68 -15.19
C LEU A 130 -2.18 -13.86 -16.56
N ARG A 131 -2.51 -12.77 -17.24
CA ARG A 131 -3.08 -12.80 -18.60
C ARG A 131 -2.10 -13.35 -19.63
N PHE A 132 -0.80 -13.06 -19.48
CA PHE A 132 0.24 -13.60 -20.34
C PHE A 132 0.34 -15.13 -20.24
N TYR A 133 0.43 -15.68 -19.02
CA TYR A 133 0.54 -17.13 -18.82
C TYR A 133 -0.74 -17.91 -19.17
N TRP A 134 -1.89 -17.24 -19.20
CA TRP A 134 -3.13 -17.82 -19.71
C TRP A 134 -3.39 -17.53 -21.19
N GLU A 135 -2.39 -17.01 -21.91
CA GLU A 135 -2.46 -16.75 -23.35
C GLU A 135 -3.60 -15.78 -23.73
N GLU A 136 -4.11 -15.01 -22.77
CA GLU A 136 -5.12 -13.97 -23.00
C GLU A 136 -4.49 -12.65 -23.45
N SER A 137 -3.17 -12.50 -23.29
CA SER A 137 -2.37 -11.41 -23.86
C SER A 137 -0.97 -11.90 -24.21
N HIS A 138 -0.36 -11.24 -25.22
CA HIS A 138 1.04 -11.48 -25.59
C HIS A 138 1.98 -10.41 -25.02
N ASP A 139 1.42 -9.38 -24.36
CA ASP A 139 2.19 -8.31 -23.73
C ASP A 139 2.29 -8.57 -22.21
N HIS A 140 3.52 -8.71 -21.73
CA HIS A 140 3.80 -8.92 -20.31
C HIS A 140 3.71 -7.62 -19.48
N ASN A 141 3.57 -6.46 -20.15
CA ASN A 141 3.66 -5.12 -19.57
C ASN A 141 2.38 -4.27 -19.69
N GLU A 142 1.24 -4.90 -19.99
CA GLU A 142 -0.03 -4.21 -20.20
C GLU A 142 -0.35 -3.16 -19.11
N ASP A 143 -0.92 -2.03 -19.52
CA ASP A 143 -1.36 -0.97 -18.60
C ASP A 143 -2.80 -1.22 -18.11
N LEU A 144 -3.13 -2.48 -17.77
CA LEU A 144 -4.41 -2.85 -17.19
C LEU A 144 -4.33 -2.78 -15.66
N SER A 145 -5.19 -1.98 -15.05
CA SER A 145 -5.21 -1.79 -13.59
C SER A 145 -6.52 -2.27 -12.96
N VAL A 146 -6.47 -2.55 -11.67
CA VAL A 146 -7.67 -2.86 -10.88
C VAL A 146 -8.73 -1.78 -10.98
N LYS A 147 -8.32 -0.51 -11.01
CA LYS A 147 -9.27 0.59 -11.15
C LYS A 147 -10.05 0.46 -12.46
N MET A 148 -9.38 0.14 -13.57
CA MET A 148 -10.06 -0.12 -14.84
C MET A 148 -10.99 -1.32 -14.74
N LEU A 149 -10.57 -2.42 -14.11
CA LEU A 149 -11.43 -3.59 -13.89
C LEU A 149 -12.68 -3.28 -13.07
N LYS A 150 -12.56 -2.38 -12.08
CA LYS A 150 -13.65 -1.90 -11.24
C LYS A 150 -14.61 -1.00 -12.01
N ASP A 151 -14.08 -0.06 -12.78
CA ASP A 151 -14.87 0.94 -13.50
C ASP A 151 -15.60 0.34 -14.72
N THR A 152 -14.98 -0.63 -15.40
CA THR A 152 -15.51 -1.21 -16.66
C THR A 152 -16.23 -2.53 -16.46
N GLY A 153 -16.00 -3.22 -15.35
CA GLY A 153 -16.49 -4.59 -15.14
C GLY A 153 -15.80 -5.64 -16.03
N MET A 154 -14.70 -5.30 -16.70
CA MET A 154 -13.96 -6.22 -17.56
C MET A 154 -13.59 -7.52 -16.83
N SER A 155 -13.85 -8.65 -17.49
CA SER A 155 -13.56 -9.98 -16.98
C SER A 155 -13.20 -10.95 -18.11
N SER A 156 -12.49 -12.00 -17.75
CA SER A 156 -12.00 -13.11 -18.55
C SER A 156 -11.72 -14.28 -17.60
N LEU A 157 -11.26 -15.44 -18.07
CA LEU A 157 -10.89 -16.52 -17.13
C LEU A 157 -9.77 -16.05 -16.21
N ALA A 158 -8.80 -15.31 -16.78
CA ALA A 158 -7.68 -14.79 -16.05
C ALA A 158 -8.07 -13.77 -15.00
N LEU A 159 -8.85 -12.79 -15.43
CA LEU A 159 -9.31 -11.72 -14.59
C LEU A 159 -10.28 -12.24 -13.53
N ASP A 160 -11.12 -13.23 -13.82
CA ASP A 160 -12.03 -13.83 -12.84
C ASP A 160 -11.25 -14.50 -11.70
N TYR A 161 -10.20 -15.26 -12.00
CA TYR A 161 -9.31 -15.81 -10.98
C TYR A 161 -8.65 -14.73 -10.12
N TYR A 162 -8.08 -13.70 -10.76
CA TYR A 162 -7.51 -12.55 -10.06
C TYR A 162 -8.54 -11.89 -9.12
N ARG A 163 -9.73 -11.60 -9.66
CA ARG A 163 -10.83 -10.92 -8.97
C ARG A 163 -11.30 -11.70 -7.75
N LYS A 164 -11.35 -13.02 -7.82
CA LYS A 164 -11.85 -13.88 -6.73
C LYS A 164 -10.79 -14.33 -5.74
N LEU A 165 -9.53 -14.49 -6.13
CA LEU A 165 -8.49 -15.00 -5.23
C LEU A 165 -7.51 -13.91 -4.77
N CYS A 166 -7.05 -13.06 -5.69
CA CYS A 166 -5.93 -12.14 -5.46
C CYS A 166 -6.37 -10.73 -5.05
N ALA A 167 -7.53 -10.26 -5.54
CA ALA A 167 -7.98 -8.88 -5.40
C ALA A 167 -8.36 -8.42 -3.97
N SER A 168 -8.12 -9.24 -2.94
CA SER A 168 -8.29 -8.79 -1.55
C SER A 168 -7.23 -7.79 -1.07
N CYS A 169 -6.12 -7.64 -1.81
CA CYS A 169 -4.94 -6.88 -1.35
C CYS A 169 -4.73 -5.52 -2.03
N HIS A 170 -5.51 -5.14 -3.05
CA HIS A 170 -5.31 -3.88 -3.75
C HIS A 170 -5.84 -2.67 -2.96
N LEU A 171 -5.26 -1.48 -3.14
CA LEU A 171 -5.61 -0.31 -2.34
C LEU A 171 -6.98 0.33 -2.65
N TRP A 172 -7.59 0.00 -3.80
CA TRP A 172 -8.95 0.46 -4.16
C TRP A 172 -10.11 -0.27 -3.46
N VAL A 173 -9.82 -1.32 -2.68
CA VAL A 173 -10.86 -2.03 -1.93
C VAL A 173 -11.29 -1.18 -0.74
N GLU A 174 -12.60 -1.07 -0.55
CA GLU A 174 -13.18 -0.33 0.55
C GLU A 174 -12.91 -1.07 1.86
N ARG A 175 -12.46 -0.34 2.89
CA ARG A 175 -12.13 -0.99 4.15
C ARG A 175 -13.42 -1.46 4.82
N GLY A 176 -13.45 -2.72 5.24
CA GLY A 176 -14.64 -3.33 5.85
C GLY A 176 -15.66 -3.90 4.85
N SER A 177 -15.42 -3.81 3.53
CA SER A 177 -16.33 -4.39 2.53
C SER A 177 -16.14 -5.89 2.31
N LEU A 178 -15.01 -6.45 2.76
CA LEU A 178 -14.70 -7.88 2.69
C LEU A 178 -15.03 -8.59 4.02
N PRO A 179 -15.33 -9.90 4.00
CA PRO A 179 -15.66 -10.66 5.21
C PRO A 179 -14.45 -10.92 6.12
N ASP A 180 -14.74 -11.28 7.36
CA ASP A 180 -13.78 -11.79 8.36
C ASP A 180 -12.52 -10.93 8.52
N PHE A 181 -11.33 -11.54 8.57
CA PHE A 181 -10.07 -10.84 8.70
C PHE A 181 -9.75 -9.95 7.49
N LEU A 182 -10.33 -10.24 6.31
CA LEU A 182 -10.14 -9.44 5.10
C LEU A 182 -10.78 -8.05 5.22
N ALA A 183 -11.76 -7.88 6.11
CA ALA A 183 -12.34 -6.57 6.45
C ALA A 183 -11.28 -5.54 6.88
N ARG A 184 -10.12 -6.00 7.36
CA ARG A 184 -8.99 -5.16 7.79
C ARG A 184 -8.10 -4.69 6.64
N LYS A 185 -8.35 -5.13 5.41
CA LYS A 185 -7.60 -4.74 4.21
C LYS A 185 -8.24 -3.53 3.53
N GLY A 186 -7.47 -2.90 2.63
CA GLY A 186 -7.94 -1.75 1.86
C GLY A 186 -8.06 -0.46 2.64
N GLY A 187 -8.76 0.50 2.03
CA GLY A 187 -8.92 1.84 2.56
C GLY A 187 -7.89 2.86 2.04
N GLY A 188 -7.23 2.59 0.91
CA GLY A 188 -6.21 3.49 0.35
C GLY A 188 -5.08 3.77 1.33
N CYS A 189 -4.89 5.03 1.70
CA CYS A 189 -3.88 5.47 2.68
C CYS A 189 -4.06 4.76 4.03
N THR A 190 -5.31 4.49 4.44
CA THR A 190 -5.59 3.79 5.71
C THR A 190 -5.30 2.30 5.67
N ALA A 191 -4.93 1.72 4.52
CA ALA A 191 -4.46 0.34 4.49
C ALA A 191 -3.18 0.17 5.34
N CYS A 192 -2.32 1.20 5.34
CA CYS A 192 -1.06 1.21 6.09
C CYS A 192 -1.08 2.16 7.28
N HIS A 193 -1.67 3.35 7.12
CA HIS A 193 -1.58 4.42 8.13
C HIS A 193 -2.61 4.30 9.26
N PHE A 194 -3.47 3.28 9.26
CA PHE A 194 -4.45 3.06 10.32
C PHE A 194 -3.99 2.00 11.30
N VAL A 195 -4.10 2.30 12.59
CA VAL A 195 -3.98 1.31 13.68
C VAL A 195 -5.18 1.48 14.61
N LYS A 196 -5.82 0.37 14.93
CA LYS A 196 -6.91 0.34 15.90
C LYS A 196 -6.30 0.34 17.30
N ASP A 197 -6.70 1.26 18.16
CA ASP A 197 -6.32 1.22 19.57
C ASP A 197 -6.98 -0.01 20.23
N GLU A 198 -6.18 -0.90 20.82
CA GLU A 198 -6.69 -2.13 21.46
C GLU A 198 -7.22 -1.92 22.90
N GLU A 199 -7.07 -0.73 23.49
CA GLU A 199 -7.45 -0.49 24.88
C GLU A 199 -8.90 -0.01 25.09
N THR A 200 -9.58 -0.74 25.97
CA THR A 200 -10.92 -0.59 26.55
C THR A 200 -11.12 0.71 27.37
N LYS A 201 -11.39 1.86 26.73
CA LYS A 201 -12.06 3.02 27.37
C LYS A 201 -13.02 3.78 26.42
N LEU A 202 -13.98 4.47 27.04
CA LEU A 202 -15.18 5.16 26.50
C LEU A 202 -15.14 5.56 25.01
N LYS A 203 -16.13 5.09 24.24
CA LYS A 203 -16.26 5.24 22.78
C LYS A 203 -16.31 6.68 22.27
N ASP A 204 -16.71 7.66 23.08
CA ASP A 204 -17.13 8.99 22.61
C ASP A 204 -15.99 10.03 22.51
N GLU A 205 -14.77 9.72 22.95
CA GLU A 205 -13.63 10.66 22.90
C GLU A 205 -12.48 10.24 21.99
N LYS A 206 -12.48 8.99 21.51
CA LYS A 206 -11.38 8.46 20.69
C LYS A 206 -11.70 8.49 19.19
N HIS A 207 -10.83 9.17 18.45
CA HIS A 207 -10.73 9.07 17.01
C HIS A 207 -9.64 8.04 16.64
N PRO A 208 -9.79 7.22 15.59
CA PRO A 208 -8.70 6.37 15.14
C PRO A 208 -7.45 7.18 14.77
N ARG A 209 -6.27 6.66 15.11
CA ARG A 209 -5.00 7.35 14.85
C ARG A 209 -4.52 7.07 13.43
N ILE A 210 -4.07 8.13 12.77
CA ILE A 210 -3.29 8.04 11.53
C ILE A 210 -1.82 8.10 11.94
N ILE A 211 -1.09 7.04 11.65
CA ILE A 211 0.30 6.86 12.09
C ILE A 211 1.28 7.12 10.95
N LYS A 212 2.41 7.76 11.25
CA LYS A 212 3.50 7.95 10.27
C LYS A 212 4.45 6.75 10.20
N ILE A 213 4.65 6.06 11.32
CA ILE A 213 5.62 4.97 11.48
C ILE A 213 4.84 3.66 11.45
N ILE A 214 4.91 2.92 10.33
CA ILE A 214 4.03 1.80 10.01
C ILE A 214 4.52 0.50 10.65
N PRO A 215 3.74 -0.13 11.55
CA PRO A 215 4.12 -1.40 12.17
C PRO A 215 4.05 -2.52 11.13
N MET A 216 4.89 -3.55 11.32
CA MET A 216 5.09 -4.62 10.33
C MET A 216 3.80 -5.42 10.06
N GLU A 217 2.92 -5.55 11.05
CA GLU A 217 1.66 -6.25 10.97
C GLU A 217 0.79 -5.71 9.83
N ASN A 218 0.82 -4.39 9.60
CA ASN A 218 0.06 -3.77 8.51
C ASN A 218 0.57 -4.20 7.13
N CYS A 219 1.88 -4.45 6.98
CA CYS A 219 2.46 -5.01 5.76
C CYS A 219 2.07 -6.50 5.62
N VAL A 220 2.18 -7.25 6.72
CA VAL A 220 1.95 -8.70 6.75
C VAL A 220 0.49 -9.05 6.49
N LEU A 221 -0.49 -8.15 6.74
CA LEU A 221 -1.89 -8.35 6.35
C LEU A 221 -2.06 -8.76 4.88
N CYS A 222 -1.22 -8.22 3.99
CA CYS A 222 -1.23 -8.54 2.55
C CYS A 222 -0.05 -9.43 2.15
N HIS A 223 1.16 -9.19 2.69
CA HIS A 223 2.38 -9.90 2.33
C HIS A 223 2.56 -11.27 2.99
N ASN A 224 1.47 -11.93 3.41
CA ASN A 224 1.49 -13.25 4.05
C ASN A 224 1.16 -14.44 3.14
N ARG A 225 0.67 -14.23 1.90
CA ARG A 225 0.15 -15.32 1.07
C ARG A 225 0.96 -15.63 -0.18
N SER A 226 1.28 -14.63 -1.01
CA SER A 226 1.95 -14.84 -2.32
C SER A 226 3.38 -15.37 -2.16
N GLY A 227 4.45 -14.62 -2.42
CA GLY A 227 5.82 -15.09 -2.13
C GLY A 227 6.11 -15.34 -0.63
N ARG A 228 5.08 -15.26 0.24
CA ARG A 228 5.12 -15.38 1.71
C ARG A 228 6.22 -14.55 2.36
N ILE A 229 6.64 -13.47 1.71
CA ILE A 229 7.81 -12.69 2.13
C ILE A 229 7.66 -12.14 3.54
N GLY A 230 6.47 -11.69 3.91
CA GLY A 230 6.20 -11.21 5.27
C GLY A 230 6.30 -12.33 6.29
N LEU A 231 5.90 -13.56 5.95
CA LEU A 231 6.02 -14.71 6.86
C LEU A 231 7.46 -15.20 6.95
N SER A 232 8.13 -15.44 5.81
CA SER A 232 9.49 -15.97 5.80
C SER A 232 10.51 -15.01 6.41
N TYR A 233 10.34 -13.69 6.23
CA TYR A 233 11.15 -12.67 6.91
C TYR A 233 11.08 -12.82 8.43
N GLN A 234 9.90 -13.13 8.97
CA GLN A 234 9.65 -13.38 10.39
C GLN A 234 10.00 -14.82 10.83
N GLY A 235 10.55 -15.66 9.94
CA GLY A 235 10.82 -17.06 10.25
C GLY A 235 9.58 -17.95 10.28
N LEU A 236 8.45 -17.50 9.74
CA LEU A 236 7.20 -18.26 9.71
C LEU A 236 7.06 -18.98 8.36
N PHE A 237 6.93 -20.30 8.41
CA PHE A 237 6.71 -21.15 7.24
C PHE A 237 5.27 -21.66 7.24
N GLU A 238 4.46 -21.24 6.26
CA GLU A 238 3.10 -21.75 6.04
C GLU A 238 3.15 -23.27 5.79
N SER A 239 2.46 -24.05 6.61
CA SER A 239 2.46 -25.51 6.48
C SER A 239 1.47 -25.97 5.39
N GLU A 240 1.52 -27.25 5.04
CA GLU A 240 0.61 -27.87 4.06
C GLU A 240 -0.85 -27.99 4.54
N GLY A 241 -1.18 -27.39 5.70
CA GLY A 241 -2.55 -27.33 6.23
C GLY A 241 -2.93 -28.48 7.14
N TYR A 242 -1.99 -29.37 7.48
CA TYR A 242 -2.25 -30.54 8.35
C TYR A 242 -2.07 -30.28 9.84
N GLY A 243 -1.79 -29.04 10.26
CA GLY A 243 -1.60 -28.69 11.67
C GLY A 243 -0.46 -29.45 12.34
N THR A 244 0.62 -29.76 11.61
CA THR A 244 1.76 -30.52 12.15
C THR A 244 2.90 -29.61 12.64
N PRO A 245 3.62 -30.00 13.72
CA PRO A 245 3.43 -31.23 14.51
C PRO A 245 2.15 -31.18 15.37
N TYR A 246 1.52 -32.34 15.55
CA TYR A 246 0.36 -32.45 16.44
C TYR A 246 0.76 -32.23 17.90
N GLU A 247 -0.08 -31.54 18.66
CA GLU A 247 0.09 -31.19 20.07
C GLU A 247 -0.96 -31.97 20.88
N GLU A 248 -0.52 -32.91 21.72
CA GLU A 248 -1.41 -33.74 22.58
C GLU A 248 -2.52 -34.52 21.83
N GLY A 249 -2.31 -34.80 20.54
CA GLY A 249 -3.30 -35.49 19.70
C GLY A 249 -4.22 -34.55 18.91
N ASP A 250 -4.12 -33.24 19.14
CA ASP A 250 -4.79 -32.18 18.39
C ASP A 250 -3.83 -31.51 17.38
N PHE A 251 -4.39 -30.71 16.47
CA PHE A 251 -3.60 -29.87 15.56
C PHE A 251 -2.73 -28.87 16.35
N SER A 252 -1.60 -28.46 15.76
CA SER A 252 -0.75 -27.43 16.35
C SER A 252 -1.55 -26.15 16.63
N SER A 253 -1.26 -25.52 17.77
CA SER A 253 -1.77 -24.20 18.12
C SER A 253 -1.20 -23.06 17.24
N GLN A 254 -0.22 -23.34 16.37
CA GLN A 254 0.42 -22.35 15.49
C GLN A 254 -0.45 -22.06 14.26
N GLU A 255 -1.41 -21.17 14.43
CA GLU A 255 -2.39 -20.80 13.39
C GLU A 255 -2.37 -19.30 13.08
N LEU A 256 -2.46 -18.98 11.79
CA LEU A 256 -2.73 -17.62 11.31
C LEU A 256 -4.21 -17.28 11.54
N ILE A 257 -4.54 -15.99 11.54
CA ILE A 257 -5.92 -15.50 11.74
C ILE A 257 -6.96 -16.06 10.74
N ASP A 258 -6.49 -16.63 9.63
CA ASP A 258 -7.32 -17.15 8.55
C ASP A 258 -7.39 -18.68 8.49
N GLY A 259 -7.02 -19.37 9.56
CA GLY A 259 -7.10 -20.84 9.62
C GLY A 259 -5.83 -21.57 9.24
N ARG A 260 -4.85 -20.86 8.65
CA ARG A 260 -3.67 -21.51 8.08
C ARG A 260 -2.63 -21.79 9.14
N PHE A 261 -2.24 -23.05 9.26
CA PHE A 261 -1.15 -23.45 10.14
C PHE A 261 0.21 -22.98 9.62
N TYR A 262 1.11 -22.67 10.54
CA TYR A 262 2.50 -22.36 10.23
C TYR A 262 3.45 -23.10 11.17
N ARG A 263 4.72 -23.08 10.81
CA ARG A 263 5.83 -23.60 11.62
C ARG A 263 6.86 -22.49 11.80
N ILE A 264 7.52 -22.48 12.95
CA ILE A 264 8.58 -21.53 13.27
C ILE A 264 9.93 -22.08 12.80
N PHE A 265 10.65 -21.26 12.04
CA PHE A 265 11.99 -21.46 11.50
C PHE A 265 12.89 -20.30 11.94
N LYS A 266 14.16 -20.33 11.52
CA LYS A 266 15.03 -19.17 11.70
C LYS A 266 14.56 -18.03 10.79
N ASP A 267 14.32 -16.86 11.37
CA ASP A 267 13.99 -15.62 10.69
C ASP A 267 15.18 -15.01 9.96
N ASP A 268 14.92 -13.95 9.20
CA ASP A 268 15.98 -13.15 8.60
C ASP A 268 16.80 -12.45 9.69
N ILE A 269 18.12 -12.32 9.49
CA ILE A 269 19.00 -11.70 10.50
C ILE A 269 18.59 -10.25 10.82
N HIS A 270 18.05 -9.51 9.85
CA HIS A 270 17.59 -8.14 10.07
C HIS A 270 16.35 -8.15 10.98
N HIS A 271 15.42 -9.09 10.76
CA HIS A 271 14.27 -9.29 11.64
C HIS A 271 14.71 -9.71 13.05
N GLU A 272 15.65 -10.66 13.18
CA GLU A 272 16.22 -11.12 14.45
C GLU A 272 16.81 -9.94 15.26
N LYS A 273 17.39 -8.94 14.58
CA LYS A 273 17.92 -7.73 15.20
C LYS A 273 16.85 -6.69 15.55
N GLY A 274 15.63 -6.85 15.06
CA GLY A 274 14.46 -6.01 15.34
C GLY A 274 14.14 -4.99 14.23
N MET A 275 14.69 -5.16 13.02
CA MET A 275 14.31 -4.35 11.86
C MET A 275 12.95 -4.81 11.31
N THR A 276 12.24 -3.85 10.72
CA THR A 276 10.92 -4.03 10.11
C THR A 276 10.97 -3.60 8.64
N CYS A 277 9.89 -3.88 7.89
CA CYS A 277 9.82 -3.61 6.46
C CYS A 277 10.21 -2.16 6.11
N ILE A 278 9.77 -1.17 6.90
CA ILE A 278 10.03 0.25 6.63
C ILE A 278 11.47 0.67 6.89
N ASP A 279 12.29 -0.13 7.58
CA ASP A 279 13.70 0.22 7.82
C ASP A 279 14.52 0.11 6.53
N CYS A 280 14.11 -0.80 5.63
CA CYS A 280 14.65 -0.90 4.28
C CYS A 280 13.77 -0.17 3.28
N HIS A 281 12.45 -0.42 3.27
CA HIS A 281 11.58 0.14 2.25
C HIS A 281 11.33 1.65 2.42
N THR A 282 11.67 2.42 1.38
CA THR A 282 11.54 3.89 1.38
C THR A 282 10.11 4.32 1.07
N GLN A 283 9.82 5.62 1.24
CA GLN A 283 8.52 6.16 0.83
C GLN A 283 8.27 5.95 -0.66
N LYS A 284 9.29 6.13 -1.52
CA LYS A 284 9.17 5.97 -2.97
C LYS A 284 8.95 4.52 -3.38
N GLU A 285 9.60 3.57 -2.71
CA GLU A 285 9.34 2.15 -2.95
C GLU A 285 7.92 1.73 -2.54
N ILE A 286 7.40 2.26 -1.42
CA ILE A 286 6.09 1.86 -0.90
C ILE A 286 4.97 2.65 -1.58
N MET A 287 4.99 3.98 -1.47
CA MET A 287 3.95 4.86 -2.00
C MET A 287 4.08 5.09 -3.50
N GLY A 288 5.25 4.84 -4.10
CA GLY A 288 5.55 5.16 -5.48
C GLY A 288 6.34 6.46 -5.61
N ASP A 289 6.92 6.65 -6.79
CA ASP A 289 7.68 7.83 -7.23
C ASP A 289 6.87 8.71 -8.20
N GLY A 290 5.63 8.31 -8.49
CA GLY A 290 4.74 8.94 -9.45
C GLY A 290 4.75 8.30 -10.83
N GLU A 291 5.73 7.46 -11.14
CA GLU A 291 5.78 6.68 -12.36
C GLU A 291 4.94 5.41 -12.24
N ARG A 292 4.50 4.88 -13.38
CA ARG A 292 3.82 3.58 -13.44
C ARG A 292 4.82 2.51 -13.83
N HIS A 293 5.14 1.63 -12.87
CA HIS A 293 6.03 0.48 -13.06
C HIS A 293 5.26 -0.78 -13.44
N ALA A 294 5.76 -1.56 -14.40
CA ALA A 294 5.14 -2.85 -14.77
C ALA A 294 5.49 -3.97 -13.77
N HIS A 295 6.71 -3.92 -13.26
CA HIS A 295 7.30 -4.93 -12.39
C HIS A 295 7.88 -4.28 -11.14
N PHE A 296 7.88 -5.02 -10.03
CA PHE A 296 8.26 -4.46 -8.72
C PHE A 296 9.72 -4.10 -8.65
N GLU A 297 10.60 -4.83 -9.34
CA GLU A 297 12.04 -4.56 -9.42
C GLU A 297 12.36 -3.19 -10.01
N ASN A 298 11.46 -2.62 -10.81
CA ASN A 298 11.62 -1.29 -11.38
C ASN A 298 11.28 -0.18 -10.37
N GLN A 299 10.53 -0.51 -9.30
CA GLN A 299 10.14 0.43 -8.25
C GLN A 299 11.07 0.34 -7.02
N LEU A 300 11.89 -0.72 -6.91
CA LEU A 300 12.85 -0.88 -5.82
C LEU A 300 14.12 -0.04 -6.05
N GLU A 301 14.51 0.71 -5.04
CA GLU A 301 15.69 1.58 -4.98
C GLU A 301 16.77 0.99 -4.07
N VAL A 302 16.38 0.27 -3.02
CA VAL A 302 17.26 -0.17 -1.94
C VAL A 302 17.85 -1.54 -2.23
N THR A 303 19.17 -1.61 -2.22
CA THR A 303 19.96 -2.83 -2.38
C THR A 303 20.73 -3.15 -1.10
N CYS A 304 21.29 -4.36 -1.02
CA CYS A 304 22.14 -4.75 0.11
C CYS A 304 23.33 -3.78 0.29
N ARG A 305 23.85 -3.24 -0.82
CA ARG A 305 25.04 -2.37 -0.83
C ARG A 305 24.76 -0.96 -0.29
N ASP A 306 23.51 -0.50 -0.33
CA ASP A 306 23.17 0.81 0.25
C ASP A 306 23.35 0.85 1.78
N CYS A 307 23.41 -0.32 2.43
CA CYS A 307 23.72 -0.48 3.85
C CYS A 307 25.05 -1.21 4.12
N HIS A 308 25.47 -2.11 3.22
CA HIS A 308 26.60 -3.01 3.44
C HIS A 308 27.77 -2.78 2.50
N ASP A 309 27.91 -1.61 1.87
CA ASP A 309 29.07 -1.31 1.02
C ASP A 309 30.14 -0.50 1.77
N ILE A 310 31.21 -0.13 1.06
CA ILE A 310 32.31 0.68 1.57
C ILE A 310 31.88 2.14 1.83
N SER A 311 32.68 2.84 2.66
CA SER A 311 32.42 4.22 3.12
C SER A 311 31.87 5.16 2.05
N LYS A 312 32.46 5.16 0.84
CA LYS A 312 32.07 6.08 -0.23
C LYS A 312 30.59 5.96 -0.63
N THR A 313 30.05 4.75 -0.71
CA THR A 313 28.64 4.52 -1.03
C THR A 313 27.75 5.02 0.11
N LEU A 314 28.12 4.72 1.35
CA LEU A 314 27.39 5.15 2.54
C LEU A 314 27.41 6.68 2.72
N ASP A 315 28.50 7.34 2.36
CA ASP A 315 28.61 8.80 2.37
C ASP A 315 27.62 9.46 1.40
N ILE A 316 27.40 8.85 0.23
CA ILE A 316 26.42 9.30 -0.77
C ILE A 316 24.99 9.15 -0.23
N VAL A 317 24.67 8.00 0.38
CA VAL A 317 23.36 7.75 0.99
C VAL A 317 23.08 8.76 2.11
N ILE A 318 24.07 9.05 2.96
CA ILE A 318 23.96 10.08 4.00
C ILE A 318 23.73 11.47 3.41
N ALA A 319 24.41 11.80 2.31
CA ALA A 319 24.26 13.10 1.64
C ALA A 319 22.85 13.27 1.05
N ALA A 320 22.29 12.23 0.43
CA ALA A 320 20.92 12.25 -0.12
C ALA A 320 19.87 12.58 0.95
N LYS A 321 19.96 11.93 2.12
CA LYS A 321 19.07 12.21 3.27
C LYS A 321 19.14 13.66 3.76
N LYS A 322 20.32 14.31 3.67
CA LYS A 322 20.50 15.70 4.11
C LYS A 322 19.92 16.69 3.11
N ALA A 323 19.97 16.39 1.81
CA ALA A 323 19.46 17.26 0.76
C ALA A 323 17.94 17.48 0.89
N ASP A 324 17.18 16.44 1.24
CA ASP A 324 15.72 16.53 1.36
C ASP A 324 15.25 17.34 2.58
N LYS A 325 15.99 17.30 3.70
CA LYS A 325 15.71 18.15 4.87
C LYS A 325 15.88 19.66 4.61
N GLY A 326 16.57 20.04 3.54
CA GLY A 326 16.79 21.44 3.14
C GLY A 326 15.65 22.04 2.31
N THR A 327 14.67 21.25 1.87
CA THR A 327 13.60 21.66 0.96
C THR A 327 12.27 21.93 1.66
N SER A 328 12.30 22.33 2.93
CA SER A 328 11.12 22.94 3.57
C SER A 328 11.13 24.45 3.34
N VAL A 329 10.21 24.90 2.47
CA VAL A 329 9.81 26.29 2.24
C VAL A 329 10.88 27.19 1.59
N THR A 330 10.89 27.21 0.25
CA THR A 330 10.63 28.42 -0.56
C THR A 330 10.73 28.06 -2.04
N SER A 331 9.63 28.29 -2.76
CA SER A 331 9.64 28.39 -4.21
C SER A 331 10.53 29.56 -4.63
N LYS A 332 11.74 29.26 -5.13
CA LYS A 332 12.42 30.13 -6.10
C LYS A 332 13.41 29.29 -6.91
N SER A 333 13.08 29.19 -8.19
CA SER A 333 13.99 28.80 -9.27
C SER A 333 15.33 29.51 -9.10
N SER A 334 16.40 28.75 -8.89
CA SER A 334 17.77 29.23 -8.99
C SER A 334 18.65 28.03 -9.32
N SER A 335 18.91 27.92 -10.63
CA SER A 335 19.92 27.08 -11.25
C SER A 335 21.29 27.31 -10.61
N ASN A 336 21.71 26.40 -9.73
CA ASN A 336 23.13 26.10 -9.51
C ASN A 336 23.24 24.64 -9.09
N ARG A 337 23.31 23.78 -10.12
CA ARG A 337 23.56 22.35 -9.97
C ARG A 337 25.03 22.18 -9.58
N LEU A 338 25.28 21.78 -8.33
CA LEU A 338 26.58 21.24 -7.93
C LEU A 338 26.89 20.05 -8.84
N GLU A 339 27.97 20.15 -9.61
CA GLU A 339 28.46 19.05 -10.45
C GLU A 339 28.99 17.93 -9.56
N ILE A 340 28.15 16.93 -9.31
CA ILE A 340 28.55 15.64 -8.75
C ILE A 340 29.30 14.88 -9.86
N PRO A 341 30.51 14.33 -9.61
CA PRO A 341 31.24 13.56 -10.60
C PRO A 341 30.39 12.39 -11.12
N LYS A 342 30.11 12.39 -12.43
CA LYS A 342 29.38 11.35 -13.14
C LYS A 342 30.11 10.01 -13.00
N GLN A 343 29.72 9.18 -12.04
CA GLN A 343 29.96 7.74 -12.10
C GLN A 343 28.66 7.06 -12.55
N GLN A 344 28.73 6.41 -13.71
CA GLN A 344 27.67 5.64 -14.37
C GLN A 344 27.13 4.58 -13.42
N ILE A 345 26.01 4.90 -12.78
CA ILE A 345 25.05 3.95 -12.23
C ILE A 345 23.88 3.93 -13.23
N ASP A 346 23.33 2.74 -13.45
CA ASP A 346 22.42 2.39 -14.53
C ASP A 346 21.44 3.50 -14.94
N GLN A 347 21.47 3.84 -16.23
CA GLN A 347 20.52 4.76 -16.84
C GLN A 347 19.15 4.08 -16.96
N SER A 348 18.32 4.24 -15.94
CA SER A 348 16.94 4.69 -16.09
C SER A 348 16.99 6.16 -16.57
N PRO A 349 15.98 6.72 -17.29
CA PRO A 349 16.06 8.08 -17.83
C PRO A 349 16.35 9.17 -16.77
N ASN A 350 16.21 8.82 -15.49
CA ASN A 350 16.86 9.48 -14.36
C ASN A 350 17.76 8.46 -13.65
N PRO A 351 19.07 8.69 -13.41
CA PRO A 351 19.81 7.84 -12.49
C PRO A 351 19.08 7.87 -11.14
N PRO A 352 18.81 6.71 -10.52
CA PRO A 352 18.06 6.68 -9.27
C PRO A 352 18.80 7.54 -8.25
N SER A 353 18.07 8.47 -7.65
CA SER A 353 18.62 9.23 -6.52
C SER A 353 18.96 8.21 -5.41
N PRO A 354 20.05 8.41 -4.64
CA PRO A 354 20.39 7.48 -3.59
C PRO A 354 19.22 7.31 -2.62
N PRO A 355 18.94 6.09 -2.14
CA PRO A 355 17.76 5.84 -1.33
C PRO A 355 17.84 6.59 0.01
N GLU A 356 16.69 7.05 0.48
CA GLU A 356 16.59 7.80 1.74
C GLU A 356 16.54 6.86 2.95
N LEU A 357 17.71 6.37 3.35
CA LEU A 357 17.87 5.46 4.48
C LEU A 357 18.26 6.19 5.77
N ASN A 358 17.94 5.58 6.92
CA ASN A 358 18.23 6.15 8.23
C ASN A 358 19.67 5.94 8.72
N ILE A 359 20.63 6.14 7.83
CA ILE A 359 22.05 5.90 8.11
C ILE A 359 22.72 7.16 8.66
N HIS A 360 23.61 6.98 9.63
CA HIS A 360 24.48 8.02 10.17
C HIS A 360 25.87 7.47 10.46
N GLN A 361 26.85 8.37 10.47
CA GLN A 361 28.24 8.05 10.75
C GLN A 361 28.64 8.55 12.14
N LYS A 362 29.38 7.73 12.89
CA LYS A 362 29.99 8.09 14.17
C LYS A 362 31.33 7.37 14.31
N ASN A 363 32.40 8.13 14.55
CA ASN A 363 33.77 7.60 14.76
C ASN A 363 34.18 6.59 13.66
N ASP A 364 34.11 7.01 12.40
CA ASP A 364 34.42 6.20 11.20
C ASP A 364 33.59 4.92 11.01
N SER A 365 32.55 4.72 11.82
CA SER A 365 31.60 3.62 11.71
C SER A 365 30.24 4.11 11.27
N PHE A 366 29.52 3.29 10.51
CA PHE A 366 28.18 3.59 10.01
C PHE A 366 27.13 2.82 10.78
N PHE A 367 25.97 3.44 10.99
CA PHE A 367 24.88 2.86 11.75
C PHE A 367 23.54 3.18 11.09
N LEU A 368 22.64 2.20 11.06
CA LEU A 368 21.24 2.39 10.69
C LEU A 368 20.39 2.60 11.96
N GLU A 369 19.62 3.69 12.01
CA GLU A 369 18.65 3.94 13.07
C GLU A 369 17.28 3.36 12.69
N ASN A 370 16.80 2.43 13.50
CA ASN A 370 15.48 1.82 13.37
C ASN A 370 14.36 2.87 13.48
N LYS A 371 13.44 2.87 12.53
CA LYS A 371 12.33 3.82 12.43
C LYS A 371 11.29 3.64 13.55
N GLN A 372 11.09 2.41 14.03
CA GLN A 372 10.11 2.05 15.07
C GLN A 372 10.57 2.44 16.47
N ASN A 373 11.76 1.98 16.86
CA ASN A 373 12.20 1.98 18.26
C ASN A 373 13.48 2.79 18.52
N LYS A 374 14.04 3.45 17.49
CA LYS A 374 15.29 4.24 17.58
C LYS A 374 16.54 3.46 17.97
N LYS A 375 16.47 2.13 18.02
CA LYS A 375 17.63 1.26 18.18
C LYS A 375 18.58 1.47 17.01
N VAL A 376 19.86 1.45 17.32
CA VAL A 376 20.93 1.66 16.34
C VAL A 376 21.59 0.34 16.00
N HIS A 377 21.78 0.08 14.71
CA HIS A 377 22.37 -1.14 14.18
C HIS A 377 23.70 -0.80 13.49
N PRO A 378 24.84 -1.37 13.92
CA PRO A 378 26.10 -1.18 13.21
C PRO A 378 26.02 -1.79 11.81
N LEU A 379 26.53 -1.06 10.83
CA LEU A 379 26.63 -1.52 9.45
C LEU A 379 28.01 -2.10 9.19
N HIS A 380 28.03 -3.23 8.49
CA HIS A 380 29.25 -3.97 8.20
C HIS A 380 29.39 -4.12 6.69
N ALA A 381 30.57 -3.76 6.17
CA ALA A 381 30.96 -4.02 4.79
C ALA A 381 31.06 -5.54 4.54
N PRO A 382 30.98 -6.00 3.28
CA PRO A 382 31.00 -7.41 2.95
C PRO A 382 32.42 -7.94 3.19
N ASP A 383 32.53 -9.24 3.45
CA ASP A 383 33.84 -9.87 3.64
C ASP A 383 34.70 -9.71 2.37
N PRO A 384 35.88 -9.05 2.45
CA PRO A 384 36.65 -8.69 1.26
C PRO A 384 37.32 -9.90 0.60
N ILE A 385 37.38 -11.05 1.27
CA ILE A 385 37.99 -12.27 0.72
C ILE A 385 36.91 -13.09 0.02
N SER A 386 35.82 -13.36 0.72
CA SER A 386 34.73 -14.24 0.32
C SER A 386 33.83 -13.58 -0.72
N CYS A 387 33.46 -12.31 -0.53
CA CYS A 387 32.53 -11.61 -1.42
C CYS A 387 33.20 -11.02 -2.66
N MET A 388 34.49 -10.64 -2.57
CA MET A 388 35.22 -10.04 -3.71
C MET A 388 36.01 -11.05 -4.54
N HIS A 389 35.95 -12.34 -4.18
CA HIS A 389 36.61 -13.40 -4.94
C HIS A 389 36.12 -13.43 -6.40
N PRO A 390 37.01 -13.54 -7.41
CA PRO A 390 36.62 -13.48 -8.82
C PRO A 390 35.49 -14.43 -9.23
N THR A 391 35.41 -15.62 -8.63
CA THR A 391 34.36 -16.62 -8.92
C THR A 391 32.98 -16.24 -8.40
N HIS A 392 32.89 -15.35 -7.39
CA HIS A 392 31.63 -14.94 -6.77
C HIS A 392 31.12 -13.60 -7.29
N ARG A 393 31.86 -12.92 -8.17
CA ARG A 393 31.50 -11.59 -8.68
C ARG A 393 30.13 -11.51 -9.35
N ARG A 394 29.62 -12.65 -9.82
CA ARG A 394 28.30 -12.77 -10.47
C ARG A 394 27.20 -13.20 -9.50
N LEU A 395 27.51 -13.59 -8.27
CA LEU A 395 26.51 -13.96 -7.27
C LEU A 395 25.93 -12.69 -6.63
N SER A 396 24.60 -12.58 -6.61
CA SER A 396 23.91 -11.64 -5.75
C SER A 396 24.17 -11.97 -4.28
N CYS A 397 24.12 -10.98 -3.37
CA CYS A 397 24.33 -11.21 -1.93
C CYS A 397 23.34 -12.25 -1.38
N GLN A 398 22.10 -12.21 -1.86
CA GLN A 398 21.02 -13.07 -1.42
C GLN A 398 21.37 -14.55 -1.69
N ALA A 399 22.01 -14.87 -2.83
CA ALA A 399 22.40 -16.23 -3.21
C ALA A 399 23.21 -16.98 -2.13
N CYS A 400 23.92 -16.26 -1.26
CA CYS A 400 24.62 -16.83 -0.11
C CYS A 400 23.97 -16.49 1.24
N HIS A 401 23.29 -15.34 1.37
CA HIS A 401 22.79 -14.82 2.64
C HIS A 401 21.32 -15.18 2.94
N SER A 402 20.58 -15.72 1.98
CA SER A 402 19.23 -16.25 2.22
C SER A 402 19.30 -17.71 2.67
N LYS A 403 18.99 -17.94 3.95
CA LYS A 403 19.11 -19.27 4.58
C LYS A 403 18.12 -20.30 4.03
N TRP A 404 16.90 -19.86 3.75
CA TRP A 404 15.83 -20.70 3.18
C TRP A 404 14.78 -19.80 2.53
N VAL A 405 14.01 -20.36 1.60
CA VAL A 405 12.81 -19.73 1.04
C VAL A 405 11.68 -20.75 0.99
N PRO A 406 10.42 -20.31 1.18
CA PRO A 406 9.27 -21.18 0.91
C PRO A 406 9.24 -21.49 -0.58
N GLN A 407 8.95 -22.74 -0.93
CA GLN A 407 8.78 -23.24 -2.29
C GLN A 407 7.41 -23.91 -2.37
N CYS A 408 6.64 -23.60 -3.42
CA CYS A 408 5.31 -24.15 -3.62
C CYS A 408 5.28 -24.85 -4.98
N TYR A 409 5.48 -26.17 -4.99
CA TYR A 409 5.41 -26.98 -6.21
C TYR A 409 4.03 -27.64 -6.31
N GLY A 410 3.49 -27.70 -7.52
CA GLY A 410 2.19 -28.33 -7.77
C GLY A 410 1.00 -27.53 -7.23
N CYS A 411 0.93 -26.24 -7.56
CA CYS A 411 -0.32 -25.49 -7.45
C CYS A 411 -1.30 -26.01 -8.50
N HIS A 412 -2.44 -26.52 -8.05
CA HIS A 412 -3.55 -26.91 -8.91
C HIS A 412 -4.70 -25.94 -8.68
N ILE A 413 -5.33 -25.53 -9.78
CA ILE A 413 -6.48 -24.64 -9.74
C ILE A 413 -7.66 -25.35 -10.38
N GLN A 414 -8.82 -25.25 -9.74
CA GLN A 414 -10.07 -25.79 -10.27
C GLN A 414 -11.16 -24.73 -10.15
N MET A 415 -11.93 -24.55 -11.21
CA MET A 415 -13.15 -23.73 -11.19
C MET A 415 -14.37 -24.63 -11.20
N ASP A 416 -15.23 -24.48 -10.19
CA ASP A 416 -16.53 -25.14 -10.10
C ASP A 416 -17.63 -24.16 -10.51
N MET A 417 -18.12 -24.31 -11.74
CA MET A 417 -19.16 -23.44 -12.32
C MET A 417 -20.55 -23.63 -11.71
N SER A 418 -20.77 -24.66 -10.89
CA SER A 418 -22.05 -24.88 -10.21
C SER A 418 -22.25 -23.98 -8.98
N LYS A 419 -21.19 -23.28 -8.55
CA LYS A 419 -21.15 -22.47 -7.33
C LYS A 419 -20.83 -21.02 -7.64
N THR A 420 -20.98 -20.16 -6.64
CA THR A 420 -20.56 -18.76 -6.69
C THR A 420 -19.37 -18.52 -5.77
N GLN A 421 -18.69 -17.40 -6.01
CA GLN A 421 -17.67 -16.87 -5.11
C GLN A 421 -17.66 -15.34 -5.19
N LEU A 422 -17.36 -14.69 -4.06
CA LEU A 422 -17.17 -13.25 -4.00
C LEU A 422 -16.06 -12.76 -4.94
N ASP A 423 -16.44 -11.96 -5.92
CA ASP A 423 -15.55 -11.10 -6.68
C ASP A 423 -15.13 -9.93 -5.77
N LYS A 424 -13.86 -9.88 -5.38
CA LYS A 424 -13.31 -8.90 -4.44
C LYS A 424 -13.05 -7.53 -5.07
N VAL A 425 -13.18 -7.39 -6.40
CA VAL A 425 -13.13 -6.10 -7.10
C VAL A 425 -14.51 -5.46 -7.12
N SER A 426 -15.55 -6.22 -7.49
CA SER A 426 -16.92 -5.70 -7.58
C SER A 426 -17.71 -5.80 -6.26
N ILE A 427 -17.23 -6.60 -5.30
CA ILE A 427 -17.90 -6.90 -4.02
C ILE A 427 -19.27 -7.54 -4.24
N ASN A 428 -19.37 -8.43 -5.23
CA ASN A 428 -20.57 -9.20 -5.52
C ASN A 428 -20.24 -10.68 -5.65
N GLU A 429 -21.17 -11.55 -5.27
CA GLU A 429 -21.09 -12.97 -5.60
C GLU A 429 -21.27 -13.16 -7.11
N THR A 430 -20.31 -13.83 -7.75
CA THR A 430 -20.38 -14.15 -9.19
C THR A 430 -20.19 -15.65 -9.43
N PRO A 431 -20.73 -16.21 -10.53
CA PRO A 431 -20.62 -17.65 -10.83
C PRO A 431 -19.16 -18.12 -10.99
N GLY A 432 -18.87 -19.35 -10.59
CA GLY A 432 -17.56 -19.99 -10.64
C GLY A 432 -16.81 -19.88 -9.31
N LEU A 433 -16.72 -20.98 -8.56
CA LEU A 433 -15.90 -21.08 -7.36
C LEU A 433 -14.50 -21.59 -7.71
N TRP A 434 -13.48 -20.80 -7.42
CA TRP A 434 -12.08 -21.24 -7.51
C TRP A 434 -11.64 -21.97 -6.26
N LYS A 435 -10.96 -23.10 -6.46
CA LYS A 435 -10.25 -23.86 -5.43
C LYS A 435 -8.78 -23.96 -5.82
N GLU A 436 -7.92 -23.60 -4.89
CA GLU A 436 -6.48 -23.79 -5.00
C GLU A 436 -6.08 -24.99 -4.15
N PHE A 437 -5.39 -25.95 -4.76
CA PHE A 437 -4.79 -27.07 -4.07
C PHE A 437 -3.27 -27.00 -4.23
N ARG A 438 -2.54 -27.46 -3.22
CA ARG A 438 -1.09 -27.45 -3.21
C ARG A 438 -0.62 -28.85 -2.86
N SER A 439 0.29 -29.38 -3.67
CA SER A 439 0.77 -30.74 -3.48
C SER A 439 2.09 -30.82 -2.72
N PHE A 440 2.96 -29.81 -2.83
CA PHE A 440 4.26 -29.82 -2.18
C PHE A 440 4.66 -28.40 -1.73
N ILE A 441 4.45 -28.08 -0.46
CA ILE A 441 5.02 -26.87 0.15
C ILE A 441 6.31 -27.26 0.86
N ARG A 442 7.43 -26.69 0.42
CA ARG A 442 8.77 -27.00 0.93
C ARG A 442 9.46 -25.76 1.44
N TYR A 443 10.46 -25.96 2.28
CA TYR A 443 11.45 -24.96 2.63
C TYR A 443 12.80 -25.51 2.16
N GLU A 444 13.44 -24.81 1.23
CA GLU A 444 14.69 -25.29 0.63
C GLU A 444 15.71 -24.17 0.55
N CYS A 445 16.96 -24.53 0.27
CA CYS A 445 17.94 -23.56 -0.20
C CYS A 445 17.36 -22.87 -1.44
N PRO A 446 17.50 -21.54 -1.54
CA PRO A 446 16.86 -20.82 -2.64
C PRO A 446 17.39 -21.29 -4.00
N PRO A 447 16.51 -21.62 -4.96
CA PRO A 447 16.93 -21.96 -6.30
C PRO A 447 17.63 -20.75 -6.91
N LEU A 448 18.74 -20.99 -7.60
CA LEU A 448 19.50 -19.94 -8.26
C LEU A 448 19.06 -19.81 -9.71
N GLY A 449 18.85 -18.58 -10.15
CA GLY A 449 18.52 -18.21 -11.51
C GLY A 449 19.58 -17.31 -12.11
N ILE A 450 19.52 -17.13 -13.43
CA ILE A 450 20.39 -16.23 -14.16
C ILE A 450 19.53 -15.06 -14.65
N LEU A 451 19.78 -13.87 -14.13
CA LEU A 451 19.19 -12.63 -14.60
C LEU A 451 20.06 -12.06 -15.72
N GLU A 452 19.50 -11.98 -16.92
CA GLU A 452 20.15 -11.33 -18.06
C GLU A 452 19.80 -9.84 -18.07
N HIS A 453 20.79 -9.00 -17.81
CA HIS A 453 20.66 -7.56 -18.00
C HIS A 453 20.63 -7.27 -19.50
N GLY A 454 19.55 -6.68 -20.01
CA GLY A 454 19.40 -6.38 -21.44
C GLY A 454 20.57 -5.54 -21.98
N LYS A 455 21.04 -5.85 -23.20
CA LYS A 455 22.12 -5.08 -23.87
C LYS A 455 21.72 -3.60 -23.99
N LYS A 456 22.37 -2.72 -23.23
CA LYS A 456 22.29 -1.27 -23.45
C LYS A 456 23.18 -0.89 -24.64
N GLU A 457 22.59 -0.43 -25.74
CA GLU A 457 23.33 0.29 -26.79
C GLU A 457 23.68 1.69 -26.29
N GLY A 458 24.92 1.88 -25.79
CA GLY A 458 25.41 3.18 -25.33
C GLY A 458 26.92 3.17 -25.07
N LYS A 459 27.63 4.14 -25.65
CA LYS A 459 29.11 4.17 -25.79
C LYS A 459 29.90 4.23 -24.47
N ASN A 460 30.97 3.43 -24.46
CA ASN A 460 32.16 3.38 -23.60
C ASN A 460 31.99 3.48 -22.07
N PRO A 461 31.83 2.33 -21.38
CA PRO A 461 32.08 2.18 -19.95
C PRO A 461 33.58 1.94 -19.66
N SER A 462 34.02 2.26 -18.44
CA SER A 462 35.36 1.88 -17.96
C SER A 462 35.53 0.36 -17.82
N GLU A 463 36.76 -0.16 -17.92
CA GLU A 463 37.14 -1.60 -17.95
C GLU A 463 36.57 -2.47 -16.81
N LYS A 464 36.07 -1.88 -15.71
CA LYS A 464 35.42 -2.63 -14.61
C LYS A 464 33.90 -2.70 -14.70
N THR A 465 33.29 -1.76 -15.41
CA THR A 465 31.85 -1.70 -15.71
C THR A 465 31.51 -2.55 -16.94
N GLU A 466 32.49 -2.81 -17.80
CA GLU A 466 32.31 -3.55 -19.05
C GLU A 466 32.06 -5.06 -18.85
N LEU A 467 32.51 -5.66 -17.74
CA LEU A 467 32.20 -7.06 -17.45
C LEU A 467 30.80 -7.22 -16.85
N GLN A 468 30.37 -6.37 -15.92
CA GLN A 468 29.02 -6.45 -15.34
C GLN A 468 27.93 -6.05 -16.35
N ALA A 469 28.19 -5.09 -17.23
CA ALA A 469 27.26 -4.70 -18.29
C ALA A 469 27.18 -5.73 -19.46
N LYS A 470 28.06 -6.74 -19.48
CA LYS A 470 28.08 -7.80 -20.51
C LYS A 470 27.76 -9.20 -19.97
N THR A 471 27.52 -9.36 -18.67
CA THR A 471 27.31 -10.69 -18.07
C THR A 471 26.08 -10.74 -17.20
N SER A 472 25.36 -11.86 -17.33
CA SER A 472 24.24 -12.20 -16.48
C SER A 472 24.64 -12.40 -15.01
N GLU A 473 23.74 -12.00 -14.11
CA GLU A 473 23.88 -12.11 -12.66
C GLU A 473 23.18 -13.37 -12.15
N VAL A 474 23.76 -14.03 -11.15
CA VAL A 474 23.16 -15.18 -10.47
C VAL A 474 22.36 -14.68 -9.27
N VAL A 475 21.05 -14.79 -9.39
CA VAL A 475 20.07 -14.29 -8.41
C VAL A 475 19.34 -15.45 -7.74
N ILE A 476 18.68 -15.17 -6.62
CA ILE A 476 17.71 -16.12 -6.07
C ILE A 476 16.41 -16.01 -6.87
N LEU A 477 15.86 -17.17 -7.23
CA LEU A 477 14.49 -17.30 -7.69
C LEU A 477 13.58 -17.42 -6.48
N VAL A 478 12.84 -16.35 -6.19
CA VAL A 478 11.78 -16.36 -5.19
C VAL A 478 10.49 -16.80 -5.90
N PRO A 479 9.72 -17.74 -5.35
CA PRO A 479 8.43 -18.09 -5.91
C PRO A 479 7.45 -16.93 -5.75
N GLY A 480 6.92 -16.43 -6.86
CA GLY A 480 6.01 -15.28 -6.90
C GLY A 480 5.72 -14.88 -8.32
#